data_AF-A0A5V0US53-F1
#
_entry.id   AF-A0A5V0US53-F1
#
_cell.length_a   1.000
_cell.length_b   1.000
_cell.length_c   1.000
_cell.angle_alpha   90.00
_cell.angle_beta   90.00
_cell.angle_gamma   90.00
#
_symmetry.space_group_name_H-M   'P 1'
#
loop_
_entity.id
_entity.type
_entity.pdbx_description
1 polymer ?
#
loop_
_entity_poly.entity_id
_entity_poly.type
_entity_poly.pdbx_seq_one_letter_code
_entity_poly.pdbx_strand_id
1 'polypeptide(L)'
;MNINEMLKALSPKRESITINGFTFYARPMTVSEFNSHIMNRDKNGRDEIAIMNCIVDENGKQIFETIEQVNSLFTTARAELVGLVAQASLMASPSEVEEEVK
;
A
#
# COMPACT_ATOMS: atom_id res chain seq x y z
N MET A 1 15.70 -17.08 18.01
CA MET A 1 14.67 -16.15 17.51
C MET A 1 15.23 -15.46 16.28
N ASN A 2 14.56 -15.57 15.14
CA ASN A 2 15.04 -15.03 13.86
C ASN A 2 14.45 -13.62 13.65
N ILE A 3 15.30 -12.60 13.54
CA ILE A 3 14.86 -11.21 13.36
C ILE A 3 13.99 -11.03 12.10
N ASN A 4 14.25 -11.79 11.03
CA ASN A 4 13.50 -11.70 9.79
C ASN A 4 12.09 -12.27 9.93
N GLU A 5 11.91 -13.29 10.76
CA GLU A 5 10.58 -13.85 11.06
C GLU A 5 9.76 -12.88 11.93
N MET A 6 10.41 -12.27 12.93
CA MET A 6 9.77 -11.26 13.77
C MET A 6 9.33 -10.04 12.96
N LEU A 7 10.18 -9.49 12.09
CA LEU A 7 9.84 -8.34 11.25
C LEU A 7 8.70 -8.65 10.27
N LYS A 8 8.64 -9.88 9.75
CA LYS A 8 7.50 -10.33 8.91
C LYS A 8 6.20 -10.40 9.71
N ALA A 9 6.25 -10.90 10.94
CA ALA A 9 5.08 -11.00 11.81
C ALA A 9 4.53 -9.62 12.26
N LEU A 10 5.38 -8.59 12.27
CA LEU A 10 5.00 -7.21 12.56
C LEU A 10 4.40 -6.47 11.35
N SER A 11 4.33 -7.11 10.17
CA SER A 11 3.68 -6.52 9.01
C SER A 11 2.15 -6.51 9.25
N PRO A 12 1.48 -5.34 9.29
CA PRO A 12 0.07 -5.24 9.60
C PRO A 12 -0.81 -5.93 8.55
N LYS A 13 -2.10 -6.12 8.90
CA LYS A 13 -3.12 -6.61 7.98
C LYS A 13 -3.13 -5.75 6.72
N ARG A 14 -3.22 -6.41 5.56
CA ARG A 14 -3.33 -5.73 4.26
C ARG A 14 -4.74 -5.20 4.11
N GLU A 15 -4.86 -3.93 3.71
CA GLU A 15 -6.13 -3.39 3.25
C GLU A 15 -6.43 -3.96 1.88
N SER A 16 -7.71 -4.12 1.55
CA SER A 16 -8.11 -4.62 0.23
C SER A 16 -9.22 -3.80 -0.39
N ILE A 17 -9.18 -3.67 -1.71
CA ILE A 17 -10.27 -3.10 -2.52
C ILE A 17 -10.59 -4.04 -3.68
N THR A 18 -11.86 -4.10 -4.07
CA THR A 18 -12.28 -4.82 -5.28
C THR A 18 -12.73 -3.83 -6.35
N ILE A 19 -12.07 -3.86 -7.50
CA ILE A 19 -12.36 -3.00 -8.66
C ILE A 19 -12.77 -3.92 -9.80
N ASN A 20 -14.01 -3.79 -10.28
CA ASN A 20 -14.54 -4.59 -11.39
C ASN A 20 -14.35 -6.12 -11.23
N GLY A 21 -14.49 -6.63 -10.01
CA GLY A 21 -14.33 -8.06 -9.71
C GLY A 21 -12.89 -8.54 -9.48
N PHE A 22 -11.89 -7.66 -9.61
CA PHE A 22 -10.50 -7.95 -9.25
C PHE A 22 -10.18 -7.36 -7.88
N THR A 23 -9.63 -8.19 -6.99
CA THR A 23 -9.24 -7.78 -5.64
C THR A 23 -7.76 -7.43 -5.59
N PHE A 24 -7.47 -6.23 -5.08
CA PHE A 24 -6.12 -5.73 -4.86
C PHE A 24 -5.89 -5.60 -3.37
N TYR A 25 -4.68 -5.91 -2.92
CA TYR A 25 -4.26 -5.76 -1.54
C TYR A 25 -3.17 -4.69 -1.46
N ALA A 26 -3.21 -3.87 -0.43
CA ALA A 26 -2.12 -2.96 -0.11
C ALA A 26 -1.42 -3.41 1.17
N ARG A 27 -0.11 -3.52 1.10
CA ARG A 27 0.72 -3.51 2.31
C ARG A 27 1.03 -2.06 2.72
N PRO A 28 1.32 -1.80 4.00
CA PRO A 28 1.87 -0.50 4.37
C PRO A 28 3.22 -0.24 3.67
N MET A 29 3.53 1.04 3.52
CA MET A 29 4.89 1.49 3.25
C MET A 29 5.80 1.15 4.43
N THR A 30 7.01 0.71 4.13
CA THR A 30 8.11 0.74 5.09
C THR A 30 8.49 2.18 5.41
N VAL A 31 9.20 2.41 6.52
CA VAL A 31 9.69 3.75 6.90
C VAL A 31 10.53 4.37 5.77
N SER A 32 11.34 3.56 5.07
CA SER A 32 12.14 4.03 3.93
C SER A 32 11.25 4.48 2.77
N GLU A 33 10.25 3.68 2.40
CA GLU A 33 9.32 4.01 1.31
C GLU A 33 8.49 5.23 1.64
N PHE A 34 8.00 5.34 2.88
CA PHE A 34 7.24 6.50 3.33
C PHE A 34 8.08 7.77 3.29
N ASN A 35 9.32 7.72 3.79
CA ASN A 35 10.24 8.85 3.71
C ASN A 35 10.53 9.25 2.26
N SER A 36 10.78 8.27 1.37
CA SER A 36 10.93 8.52 -0.06
C SER A 36 9.69 9.18 -0.66
N HIS A 37 8.48 8.70 -0.32
CA HIS A 37 7.21 9.23 -0.83
C HIS A 37 6.98 10.69 -0.39
N ILE A 38 7.23 11.03 0.87
CA ILE A 38 7.05 12.42 1.36
C ILE A 38 8.14 13.38 0.86
N MET A 39 9.38 12.91 0.73
CA MET A 39 10.53 13.75 0.37
C MET A 39 10.69 14.00 -1.14
N ASN A 40 9.98 13.26 -2.01
CA ASN A 40 10.32 13.14 -3.43
C ASN A 40 10.41 14.46 -4.24
N ARG A 41 9.95 15.65 -3.86
CA ARG A 41 9.91 16.89 -4.71
C ARG A 41 9.16 16.77 -6.06
N ASP A 42 9.39 15.77 -6.90
CA ASP A 42 8.54 15.49 -8.04
C ASP A 42 7.22 14.90 -7.54
N LYS A 43 6.10 15.54 -7.86
CA LYS A 43 4.77 15.06 -7.45
C LYS A 43 4.22 14.03 -8.44
N ASN A 44 4.72 13.99 -9.68
CA ASN A 44 4.13 13.23 -10.77
C ASN A 44 4.62 11.76 -10.86
N GLY A 45 5.34 11.26 -9.85
CA GLY A 45 5.79 9.87 -9.80
C GLY A 45 5.68 9.21 -8.42
N ARG A 46 5.22 9.94 -7.41
CA ARG A 46 5.17 9.44 -6.01
C ARG A 46 4.12 8.36 -5.84
N ASP A 47 2.96 8.59 -6.42
CA ASP A 47 1.80 7.72 -6.31
C ASP A 47 2.04 6.48 -7.14
N GLU A 48 2.66 6.63 -8.31
CA GLU A 48 3.03 5.55 -9.20
C GLU A 48 4.03 4.59 -8.53
N ILE A 49 5.06 5.14 -7.89
CA ILE A 49 6.04 4.35 -7.13
C ILE A 49 5.36 3.68 -5.91
N ALA A 50 4.48 4.39 -5.22
CA ALA A 50 3.75 3.83 -4.07
C ALA A 50 2.87 2.64 -4.48
N ILE A 51 2.09 2.79 -5.56
CA ILE A 51 1.25 1.73 -6.12
C ILE A 51 2.13 0.54 -6.54
N MET A 52 3.20 0.78 -7.30
CA MET A 52 4.08 -0.29 -7.79
C MET A 52 4.69 -1.10 -6.65
N ASN A 53 5.10 -0.43 -5.56
CA ASN A 53 5.76 -1.08 -4.44
C ASN A 53 4.79 -1.78 -3.50
N CYS A 54 3.62 -1.19 -3.26
CA CYS A 54 2.74 -1.56 -2.15
C CYS A 54 1.47 -2.31 -2.55
N ILE A 55 1.06 -2.25 -3.83
CA ILE A 55 -0.05 -3.06 -4.33
C ILE A 55 0.44 -4.47 -4.67
N VAL A 56 -0.19 -5.44 -4.02
CA VAL A 56 0.18 -6.85 -4.04
C VAL A 56 -1.06 -7.73 -4.25
N ASP A 57 -0.81 -8.97 -4.64
CA ASP A 57 -1.82 -10.02 -4.68
C ASP A 57 -2.12 -10.57 -3.28
N GLU A 58 -3.03 -11.54 -3.20
CA GLU A 58 -3.39 -12.25 -1.97
C GLU A 58 -2.19 -12.91 -1.26
N ASN A 59 -1.16 -13.29 -2.03
CA ASN A 59 0.06 -13.92 -1.53
C ASN A 59 1.11 -12.88 -1.11
N GLY A 60 0.89 -11.60 -1.37
CA GLY A 60 1.83 -10.52 -1.09
C GLY A 60 2.88 -10.30 -2.17
N LYS A 61 2.69 -10.85 -3.37
CA LYS A 61 3.54 -10.59 -4.53
C LYS A 61 3.10 -9.30 -5.22
N GLN A 62 4.04 -8.47 -5.65
CA GLN A 62 3.75 -7.26 -6.42
C GLN A 62 2.99 -7.60 -7.70
N ILE A 63 1.94 -6.82 -7.98
CA ILE A 63 1.12 -6.96 -9.20
C ILE A 63 1.73 -6.14 -10.35
N PHE A 64 2.27 -4.96 -10.04
CA PHE A 64 2.93 -4.09 -11.01
C PHE A 64 4.45 -4.24 -10.90
N GLU A 65 5.08 -4.47 -12.04
CA GLU A 65 6.53 -4.63 -12.17
C GLU A 65 7.20 -3.35 -12.69
N THR A 66 6.44 -2.47 -13.36
CA THR A 66 6.97 -1.22 -13.91
C THR A 66 6.02 -0.04 -13.71
N ILE A 67 6.60 1.18 -13.74
CA ILE A 67 5.84 2.43 -13.62
C ILE A 67 4.92 2.64 -14.83
N GLU A 68 5.31 2.16 -16.02
CA GLU A 68 4.47 2.23 -17.23
C GLU A 68 3.17 1.46 -17.08
N GLN A 69 3.18 0.31 -16.39
CA GLN A 69 1.95 -0.42 -16.09
C GLN A 69 1.03 0.39 -15.18
N VAL A 70 1.58 1.07 -14.17
CA VAL A 70 0.80 1.95 -13.29
C VAL A 70 0.26 3.17 -14.04
N ASN A 71 1.06 3.75 -14.94
CA ASN A 71 0.64 4.86 -15.79
C ASN A 71 -0.41 4.47 -16.83
N SER A 72 -0.52 3.18 -17.18
CA SER A 72 -1.57 2.68 -18.08
C SER A 72 -2.95 2.59 -17.41
N LEU A 73 -3.02 2.73 -16.09
CA LEU A 73 -4.28 2.69 -15.35
C LEU A 73 -5.16 3.90 -15.67
N PHE A 74 -6.47 3.66 -15.67
CA PHE A 74 -7.43 4.76 -15.65
C PHE A 74 -7.25 5.60 -14.38
N THR A 75 -7.51 6.91 -14.51
CA THR A 75 -7.30 7.88 -13.42
C THR A 75 -8.03 7.52 -12.14
N THR A 76 -9.24 6.95 -12.24
CA THR A 76 -10.03 6.47 -11.10
C THR A 76 -9.40 5.27 -10.41
N ALA A 77 -9.02 4.24 -11.18
CA ALA A 77 -8.35 3.07 -10.64
C ALA A 77 -7.02 3.43 -9.96
N ARG A 78 -6.24 4.34 -10.57
CA ARG A 78 -5.01 4.86 -9.97
C ARG A 78 -5.28 5.57 -8.64
N ALA A 79 -6.31 6.42 -8.58
CA ALA A 79 -6.69 7.13 -7.37
C ALA A 79 -7.15 6.18 -6.25
N GLU A 80 -7.94 5.16 -6.58
CA GLU A 80 -8.38 4.13 -5.63
C GLU A 80 -7.20 3.32 -5.07
N LEU A 81 -6.26 2.91 -5.93
CA LEU A 81 -5.10 2.15 -5.50
C LEU A 81 -4.14 2.96 -4.61
N VAL A 82 -3.85 4.22 -4.95
CA VAL A 82 -3.02 5.06 -4.06
C VAL A 82 -3.74 5.36 -2.74
N GLY A 83 -5.07 5.55 -2.78
CA GLY A 83 -5.89 5.70 -1.58
C GLY A 83 -5.80 4.48 -0.66
N LEU A 84 -5.85 3.27 -1.24
CA LEU A 84 -5.68 2.02 -0.51
C LEU A 84 -4.29 1.92 0.14
N VAL A 85 -3.23 2.31 -0.58
CA VAL A 85 -1.87 2.35 -0.02
C VAL A 85 -1.77 3.35 1.13
N ALA A 86 -2.39 4.52 0.99
CA ALA A 86 -2.43 5.53 2.07
C ALA A 86 -3.16 4.99 3.29
N GLN A 87 -4.32 4.34 3.12
CA GLN A 87 -5.08 3.71 4.20
C GLN A 87 -4.28 2.61 4.90
N ALA A 88 -3.58 1.76 4.13
CA ALA A 88 -2.75 0.70 4.72
C ALA A 88 -1.52 1.25 5.47
N SER A 89 -1.00 2.41 5.08
CA SER A 89 0.24 2.99 5.62
C SER A 89 0.03 3.97 6.76
N LEU A 90 -1.11 4.66 6.77
CA LEU A 90 -1.51 5.55 7.84
C LEU A 90 -2.28 4.71 8.86
N MET A 91 -1.82 4.68 10.10
CA MET A 91 -2.58 4.05 11.18
C MET A 91 -4.00 4.61 11.19
N ALA A 92 -5.00 3.72 11.26
CA ALA A 92 -6.30 4.07 11.80
C ALA A 92 -6.08 4.85 13.08
N SER A 93 -6.81 5.95 13.24
CA SER A 93 -6.70 6.78 14.44
C SER A 93 -6.80 5.90 15.69
N PRO A 94 -6.07 6.18 16.79
CA PRO A 94 -6.14 5.35 18.01
C PRO A 94 -7.57 5.05 18.49
N SER A 95 -8.49 5.98 18.20
CA SER A 95 -9.94 5.87 18.39
C SER A 95 -10.61 4.70 17.65
N GLU A 96 -10.18 4.35 16.45
CA GLU A 96 -10.73 3.22 15.67
C GLU A 96 -10.22 1.87 16.20
N VAL A 97 -9.02 1.83 16.76
CA VAL A 97 -8.43 0.63 17.36
C VAL A 97 -9.06 0.31 18.73
N GLU A 98 -9.50 1.32 19.48
CA GLU A 98 -10.22 1.10 20.75
C GLU A 98 -11.64 0.55 20.58
N GLU A 99 -12.31 0.82 19.46
CA GLU A 99 -13.66 0.30 19.20
C GLU A 99 -13.67 -1.18 18.75
N GLU A 100 -12.62 -1.66 18.07
CA GLU A 100 -12.52 -3.07 17.66
C GLU A 100 -12.19 -4.05 18.80
N VAL A 101 -11.70 -3.55 19.94
CA VAL A 101 -11.28 -4.36 21.10
C VAL A 101 -12.32 -4.36 22.23
N LYS A 102 -13.47 -3.69 22.02
CA LYS A 102 -14.65 -3.76 22.91
C LYS A 102 -15.64 -4.82 22.46
#